data_AF-A0A2V7XDY9-F1
#
_entry.id   AF-A0A2V7XDY9-F1
#
_cell.length_a   1.000
_cell.length_b   1.000
_cell.length_c   1.000
_cell.angle_alpha   90.00
_cell.angle_beta   90.00
_cell.angle_gamma   90.00
#
_symmetry.space_group_name_H-M   'P 1'
#
loop_
_entity.id
_entity.type
_entity.pdbx_description
1 polymer ?
#
loop_
_entity_poly.entity_id
_entity_poly.type
_entity_poly.pdbx_seq_one_letter_code
_entity_poly.pdbx_strand_id
1 'polypeptide(L)'
;QPTQIEGPGYHRLDLSLFKNFQLTERTRLEFRSEFFNILNHPNFNYPGFGGNGVVAVSGSTDFSKHVDQKTGAITYGSGTFGEIGSTRDAPYASREIQFALKLYF
;
A
#
# COMPACT_ATOMS: atom_id res chain seq x y z
N GLN A 1 -3.23 14.89 -25.61
CA GLN A 1 -2.92 13.45 -25.47
C GLN A 1 -3.27 13.04 -24.05
N PRO A 2 -3.70 11.80 -23.77
CA PRO A 2 -4.02 11.38 -22.42
C PRO A 2 -2.74 11.42 -21.57
N THR A 3 -2.76 12.16 -20.47
CA THR A 3 -1.61 12.35 -19.56
C THR A 3 -1.69 11.46 -18.32
N GLN A 4 -2.63 10.51 -18.30
CA GLN A 4 -2.95 9.70 -17.12
C GLN A 4 -2.98 8.22 -17.48
N ILE A 5 -2.22 7.44 -16.70
CA ILE A 5 -2.11 6.00 -16.82
C ILE A 5 -2.71 5.41 -15.55
N GLU A 6 -3.51 4.34 -15.71
CA GLU A 6 -4.05 3.62 -14.57
C GLU A 6 -2.92 2.84 -13.88
N GLY A 7 -2.77 3.06 -12.58
CA GLY A 7 -1.77 2.35 -11.78
C GLY A 7 -2.34 1.09 -11.13
N PRO A 8 -1.53 0.39 -10.32
CA PRO A 8 -1.97 -0.79 -9.60
C PRO A 8 -3.20 -0.51 -8.72
N GLY A 9 -4.14 -1.44 -8.73
CA GLY A 9 -5.30 -1.40 -7.83
C GLY A 9 -4.88 -1.51 -6.37
N TYR A 10 -5.67 -0.89 -5.50
CA TYR A 10 -5.53 -1.04 -4.05
C TYR A 10 -6.52 -2.08 -3.54
N HIS A 11 -6.00 -3.13 -2.91
CA HIS A 11 -6.76 -4.22 -2.32
C HIS A 11 -6.27 -4.48 -0.91
N ARG A 12 -7.15 -4.30 0.08
CA ARG A 12 -6.90 -4.67 1.47
C ARG A 12 -8.17 -5.28 2.06
N LEU A 13 -8.00 -6.39 2.77
CA LEU A 13 -9.06 -7.01 3.55
C LEU A 13 -8.68 -6.90 5.03
N ASP A 14 -9.53 -6.19 5.78
CA ASP A 14 -9.41 -6.01 7.23
C ASP A 14 -10.56 -6.75 7.91
N LEU A 15 -10.28 -7.36 9.07
CA LEU A 15 -11.23 -8.19 9.82
C LEU A 15 -11.24 -7.78 11.29
N SER A 16 -12.44 -7.57 11.84
CA SER A 16 -12.61 -7.36 13.28
C SER A 16 -13.59 -8.38 13.85
N LEU A 17 -13.19 -9.06 14.93
CA LEU A 17 -13.98 -10.06 15.65
C LEU A 17 -14.23 -9.59 17.08
N PHE A 18 -15.47 -9.73 17.52
CA PHE A 18 -15.92 -9.29 18.84
C PHE A 18 -16.69 -10.43 19.51
N LYS A 19 -16.31 -10.76 20.75
CA LYS A 19 -17.01 -11.77 21.53
C LYS A 19 -17.25 -11.27 22.95
N ASN A 20 -18.52 -11.33 23.35
CA ASN A 20 -18.93 -11.14 24.73
C ASN A 20 -18.99 -12.49 25.45
N PHE A 21 -18.34 -12.56 26.60
CA PHE A 21 -18.39 -13.67 27.54
C PHE A 21 -19.16 -13.21 28.78
N GLN A 22 -20.30 -13.86 29.07
CA GLN A 22 -21.01 -13.65 30.33
C GLN A 22 -20.24 -14.41 31.41
N LEU A 23 -19.61 -13.67 32.33
CA LEU A 23 -18.87 -14.27 33.44
C LEU A 23 -19.82 -14.59 34.60
N THR A 24 -20.73 -13.65 34.90
CA THR A 24 -21.80 -13.81 35.89
C THR A 24 -23.07 -13.10 35.38
N GLU A 25 -24.12 -13.08 36.20
CA GLU A 25 -25.35 -12.34 35.92
C GLU A 25 -25.15 -10.82 35.83
N ARG A 26 -24.11 -10.28 36.49
CA ARG A 26 -23.83 -8.84 36.55
C ARG A 26 -22.57 -8.43 35.78
N THR A 27 -21.64 -9.35 35.55
CA THR A 27 -20.36 -9.06 34.88
C THR A 27 -20.25 -9.72 33.51
N ARG A 28 -19.76 -8.96 32.54
CA ARG A 28 -19.43 -9.46 31.19
C ARG A 28 -18.05 -8.97 30.74
N LEU A 29 -17.36 -9.82 30.00
CA LEU A 29 -16.08 -9.52 29.38
C LEU A 29 -16.25 -9.46 27.86
N GLU A 30 -15.78 -8.38 27.26
CA GLU A 30 -15.73 -8.24 25.81
C GLU A 30 -14.29 -8.40 25.34
N PHE A 31 -14.06 -9.40 24.49
CA PHE A 31 -12.81 -9.60 23.77
C PHE A 31 -12.96 -9.10 22.34
N ARG A 32 -11.97 -8.33 21.90
CA ARG A 32 -11.88 -7.81 20.53
C ARG A 32 -10.56 -8.24 19.92
N SER A 33 -10.60 -8.70 18.69
CA SER A 33 -9.41 -8.87 17.86
C SER A 33 -9.60 -8.19 16.52
N GLU A 34 -8.58 -7.46 16.07
CA GLU A 34 -8.57 -6.73 14.81
C GLU A 34 -7.35 -7.16 14.01
N PHE A 35 -7.57 -7.51 12.74
CA PHE A 35 -6.56 -7.97 11.80
C PHE A 35 -6.56 -7.03 10.60
N PHE A 36 -5.49 -6.28 10.41
CA PHE A 36 -5.29 -5.43 9.25
C PHE A 36 -4.46 -6.16 8.20
N ASN A 37 -4.89 -6.08 6.95
CA ASN A 37 -4.31 -6.83 5.84
C ASN A 37 -4.24 -8.34 6.14
N ILE A 38 -5.38 -8.96 6.47
CA ILE A 38 -5.43 -10.38 6.87
C ILE A 38 -4.90 -11.33 5.78
N LEU A 39 -5.07 -10.95 4.51
CA LEU A 39 -4.55 -11.69 3.36
C LEU A 39 -3.07 -11.41 3.07
N ASN A 40 -2.45 -10.46 3.79
CA ASN A 40 -1.08 -10.03 3.59
C ASN A 40 -0.78 -9.66 2.12
N HIS A 41 -1.74 -8.98 1.49
CA HIS A 41 -1.63 -8.54 0.11
C HIS A 41 -0.79 -7.26 0.05
N PRO A 42 0.30 -7.22 -0.74
CA PRO A 42 1.08 -6.01 -0.93
C PRO A 42 0.32 -5.05 -1.85
N ASN A 43 0.22 -3.79 -1.45
CA ASN A 43 -0.33 -2.72 -2.27
C ASN A 43 0.81 -1.91 -2.87
N PHE A 44 0.89 -1.83 -4.20
CA PHE A 44 1.96 -1.12 -4.90
C PHE A 44 1.67 0.37 -5.04
N ASN A 45 2.73 1.19 -5.06
CA ASN A 45 2.61 2.60 -5.41
C ASN A 45 2.54 2.81 -6.92
N TYR A 46 2.29 4.05 -7.32
CA TYR A 46 2.41 4.47 -8.70
C TYR A 46 3.89 4.65 -9.09
N PRO A 47 4.22 4.51 -10.39
CA PRO A 47 5.49 4.97 -10.94
C PRO A 47 5.75 6.43 -10.53
N GLY A 48 6.99 6.75 -10.17
CA GLY A 48 7.39 8.09 -9.74
C GLY A 48 7.05 8.45 -8.28
N PHE A 49 6.48 7.53 -7.50
CA PHE A 49 6.21 7.81 -6.08
C PHE A 49 7.50 8.04 -5.28
N GLY A 50 7.64 9.22 -4.70
CA GLY A 50 8.69 9.59 -3.75
C GLY A 50 8.08 10.26 -2.52
N GLY A 51 8.09 9.56 -1.39
CA GLY A 51 7.42 9.99 -0.15
C GLY A 51 7.52 8.89 0.92
N ASN A 52 7.24 9.22 2.18
CA ASN A 52 7.31 8.27 3.32
C ASN A 52 8.63 7.47 3.42
N GLY A 53 9.77 8.09 3.08
CA GLY A 53 11.08 7.44 3.11
C GLY A 53 11.42 6.62 1.86
N VAL A 54 10.54 6.58 0.85
CA VAL A 54 10.81 5.98 -0.46
C VAL A 54 11.40 7.02 -1.42
N VAL A 55 12.46 6.66 -2.13
CA VAL A 55 13.01 7.44 -3.26
C VAL A 55 12.33 7.01 -4.55
N ALA A 56 11.85 7.96 -5.34
CA ALA A 56 11.24 7.69 -6.63
C ALA A 56 12.23 7.06 -7.61
N VAL A 57 11.77 6.09 -8.39
CA VAL A 57 12.55 5.52 -9.50
C VAL A 57 12.72 6.61 -10.57
N SER A 58 13.96 6.99 -10.85
CA SER A 58 14.28 8.03 -11.82
C SER A 58 13.74 7.66 -13.21
N GLY A 59 13.12 8.62 -13.89
CA GLY A 59 12.54 8.44 -15.23
C GLY A 59 11.25 7.62 -15.29
N SER A 60 10.74 7.08 -14.18
CA SER A 60 9.57 6.17 -14.20
C SER A 60 8.26 6.80 -14.69
N THR A 61 8.18 8.12 -14.75
CA THR A 61 7.05 8.89 -15.31
C THR A 61 7.34 9.48 -16.69
N ASP A 62 8.55 9.28 -17.22
CA ASP A 62 8.99 9.91 -18.46
C ASP A 62 8.56 9.10 -19.69
N PHE A 63 7.57 9.63 -20.40
CA PHE A 63 7.09 9.14 -21.69
C PHE A 63 7.55 10.03 -22.86
N SER A 64 8.46 10.98 -22.61
CA SER A 64 8.86 12.01 -23.56
C SER A 64 9.76 11.44 -24.66
N LYS A 65 9.87 12.16 -25.78
CA LYS A 65 10.86 11.86 -26.81
C LYS A 65 12.23 12.37 -26.37
N HIS A 66 13.21 11.48 -26.28
CA HIS A 66 14.62 11.81 -26.07
C HIS A 66 15.37 11.79 -27.40
N VAL A 67 16.22 12.80 -27.62
CA VAL A 67 17.11 12.85 -28.78
C VAL A 67 18.53 12.92 -28.26
N ASP A 68 19.32 11.91 -28.59
CA ASP A 68 20.75 11.91 -28.29
C ASP A 68 21.46 12.95 -29.16
N GLN A 69 22.10 13.93 -28.53
CA GLN A 69 22.70 15.07 -29.23
C GLN A 69 23.96 14.68 -30.03
N LYS A 70 24.57 13.52 -29.78
CA LYS A 70 25.83 13.08 -30.39
C LYS A 70 25.63 12.17 -31.60
N THR A 71 24.57 11.35 -31.56
CA THR A 71 24.27 10.31 -32.55
C THR A 71 22.99 10.58 -33.33
N GLY A 72 22.13 11.49 -32.84
CA GLY A 72 20.81 11.75 -33.41
C GLY A 72 19.79 10.63 -33.14
N ALA A 73 20.13 9.63 -32.34
CA ALA A 73 19.23 8.54 -31.98
C ALA A 73 18.00 9.08 -31.24
N ILE A 74 16.83 8.56 -31.59
CA ILE A 74 15.54 8.93 -30.99
C ILE A 74 15.06 7.77 -30.12
N THR A 75 14.81 8.04 -28.85
CA THR A 75 14.18 7.12 -27.89
C THR A 75 12.88 7.71 -27.38
N TYR A 76 11.88 6.89 -27.10
CA TYR A 76 10.62 7.31 -26.50
C TYR A 76 10.52 6.75 -25.08
N GLY A 77 10.30 7.63 -24.12
CA GLY A 77 10.31 7.34 -22.69
C GLY A 77 11.70 7.00 -22.14
N SER A 78 11.77 6.82 -20.83
CA SER A 78 12.97 6.33 -20.16
C SER A 78 13.05 4.80 -20.20
N GLY A 79 14.25 4.23 -19.99
CA GLY A 79 14.42 2.78 -19.82
C GLY A 79 13.74 2.20 -18.57
N THR A 80 13.20 3.06 -17.71
CA THR A 80 12.54 2.73 -16.43
C THR A 80 11.07 3.18 -16.43
N PHE A 81 10.53 3.59 -17.59
CA PHE A 81 9.15 4.05 -17.68
C PHE A 81 8.16 2.99 -17.18
N GLY A 82 7.26 3.39 -16.27
CA GLY A 82 6.29 2.50 -15.66
C GLY A 82 6.83 1.64 -14.51
N GLU A 83 8.12 1.75 -14.17
CA GLU A 83 8.70 0.99 -13.06
C GLU A 83 8.16 1.47 -11.71
N ILE A 84 7.76 0.50 -10.87
CA ILE A 84 7.28 0.73 -9.51
C ILE A 84 8.35 0.27 -8.53
N GLY A 85 8.92 1.22 -7.79
CA GLY A 85 9.99 0.94 -6.83
C GLY A 85 9.53 0.70 -5.39
N SER A 86 8.23 0.72 -5.09
CA SER A 86 7.75 0.60 -3.70
C SER A 86 6.32 0.10 -3.54
N THR A 87 6.02 -0.36 -2.33
CA THR A 87 4.66 -0.56 -1.84
C THR A 87 4.17 0.67 -1.09
N ARG A 88 2.87 0.93 -1.17
CA ARG A 88 2.17 2.11 -0.65
C ARG A 88 2.38 2.33 0.84
N ASP A 89 2.37 1.24 1.59
CA ASP A 89 2.37 1.29 3.05
C ASP A 89 3.75 1.00 3.65
N ALA A 90 4.84 0.92 2.88
CA ALA A 90 6.18 0.73 3.46
C ALA A 90 6.51 1.86 4.47
N PRO A 91 6.98 1.56 5.70
CA PRO A 91 7.33 0.24 6.26
C PRO A 91 6.17 -0.55 6.92
N TYR A 92 5.00 0.05 7.09
CA TYR A 92 3.77 -0.51 7.69
C TYR A 92 2.93 -1.40 6.74
N ALA A 93 3.51 -1.92 5.65
CA ALA A 93 2.81 -2.82 4.72
C ALA A 93 2.57 -4.22 5.31
N SER A 94 3.19 -4.51 6.45
CA SER A 94 3.03 -5.76 7.19
C SER A 94 1.60 -5.92 7.70
N ARG A 95 1.14 -7.18 7.79
CA ARG A 95 -0.08 -7.51 8.51
C ARG A 95 0.03 -7.05 9.97
N GLU A 96 -1.04 -6.47 10.49
CA GLU A 96 -1.09 -6.00 11.88
C GLU A 96 -2.24 -6.69 12.62
N ILE A 97 -1.99 -7.06 13.87
CA ILE A 97 -2.98 -7.73 14.72
C ILE A 97 -3.03 -7.00 16.06
N GLN A 98 -4.23 -6.60 16.46
CA GLN A 98 -4.47 -5.93 17.73
C GLN A 98 -5.51 -6.70 18.55
N PHE A 99 -5.34 -6.66 19.87
CA PHE A 99 -6.25 -7.28 20.83
C PHE A 99 -6.69 -6.26 21.86
N ALA A 100 -7.96 -6.32 22.25
CA ALA A 100 -8.49 -5.52 23.35
C ALA A 100 -9.41 -6.34 24.25
N LEU A 101 -9.39 -6.00 25.54
CA LEU A 101 -10.23 -6.59 26.57
C LEU A 101 -10.96 -5.47 27.30
N LYS A 102 -12.27 -5.62 27.48
CA LYS A 102 -13.10 -4.68 28.25
C LYS A 102 -13.99 -5.42 29.22
N LEU A 103 -13.86 -5.08 30.50
CA LEU A 103 -14.71 -5.60 31.58
C LEU A 103 -15.88 -4.65 31.82
N TYR A 104 -17.07 -5.22 31.94
CA TYR A 104 -18.28 -4.54 32.38
C TYR A 104 -18.73 -5.15 33.71
N PHE A 105 -19.09 -4.30 34.67
CA PHE A 105 -19.48 -4.65 36.03
C PHE A 105 -20.64 -3.78 36.51
#